data_AF-A0A3N5UP99-F1
#
_entry.id   AF-A0A3N5UP99-F1
#
_cell.length_a   1.000
_cell.length_b   1.000
_cell.length_c   1.000
_cell.angle_alpha   90.00
_cell.angle_beta   90.00
_cell.angle_gamma   90.00
#
_symmetry.space_group_name_H-M   'P 1'
#
loop_
_entity.id
_entity.type
_entity.pdbx_description
1 polymer ?
#
loop_
_entity_poly.entity_id
_entity_poly.type
_entity_poly.pdbx_seq_one_letter_code
_entity_poly.pdbx_strand_id
1 'polypeptide(L)'
;MKTAAEIRAAFLNFFEQQGHTIVKSSPVVPQNDPTLMFTNAGMNQFKAVFLGEEKRAYSRAASVQKCARAGGKHNDLENVGRTARHHTFFEMLGNFSFGDYFKKEAIAYAWEFITVQLGIDPGRLWVSVYEEDDEAFGLWQQMPGLLPGRILRLGEKDNFWSMGDTGPCGPCSEIHIDQGESLGCGRPECAVGCDCDRYLELWNLVFMQYNRDTDGGLTPLPKPSIDTGMGLERVAAVLQQVPSNYDSDLFQPLIRSIEAISKKSYGSSADHDVSIRVIADHTRAAAFLIADGVLPSNEGRGYVLRRIMRRAMRHGKLLDINKPFLHTTVTVVAEQMRDVYPEVLRSIDFIAKAVLNEEQAFISTLESGLRILSDEMASLKSGGAQRIPGDTVFKLYDTYGFPVDLTRDIAAEQGLEIDVQGFEAAMQAQKKR
;
A
#
# COMPACT_ATOMS: atom_id res chain seq x y z
N MET A 1 -6.76 8.23 -22.85
CA MET A 1 -5.85 7.78 -21.77
C MET A 1 -6.38 6.46 -21.26
N LYS A 2 -5.53 5.47 -20.98
CA LYS A 2 -5.99 4.15 -20.51
C LYS A 2 -6.56 4.27 -19.09
N THR A 3 -7.73 3.70 -18.86
CA THR A 3 -8.33 3.49 -17.54
C THR A 3 -7.57 2.41 -16.78
N ALA A 4 -7.69 2.36 -15.45
CA ALA A 4 -7.08 1.31 -14.66
C ALA A 4 -7.60 -0.09 -15.02
N ALA A 5 -8.86 -0.19 -15.45
CA ALA A 5 -9.44 -1.43 -15.99
C ALA A 5 -8.72 -1.89 -17.26
N GLU A 6 -8.47 -0.98 -18.21
CA GLU A 6 -7.73 -1.27 -19.44
C GLU A 6 -6.27 -1.60 -19.17
N ILE A 7 -5.62 -0.96 -18.19
CA ILE A 7 -4.23 -1.26 -17.80
C ILE A 7 -4.13 -2.68 -17.23
N ARG A 8 -5.05 -3.05 -16.33
CA ARG A 8 -5.13 -4.40 -15.75
C ARG A 8 -5.31 -5.46 -16.83
N ALA A 9 -6.25 -5.24 -17.74
CA ALA A 9 -6.51 -6.16 -18.84
C ALA A 9 -5.31 -6.25 -19.80
N ALA A 10 -4.69 -5.12 -20.16
CA ALA A 10 -3.51 -5.09 -21.02
C ALA A 10 -2.35 -5.89 -20.41
N PHE A 11 -2.11 -5.76 -19.11
CA PHE A 11 -1.08 -6.51 -18.40
C PHE A 11 -1.30 -8.02 -18.45
N LEU A 12 -2.49 -8.47 -18.06
CA LEU A 12 -2.81 -9.90 -18.04
C LEU A 12 -2.76 -10.49 -19.46
N ASN A 13 -3.33 -9.79 -20.44
CA ASN A 13 -3.31 -10.24 -21.85
C ASN A 13 -1.89 -10.29 -22.41
N PHE A 14 -1.04 -9.31 -22.09
CA PHE A 14 0.35 -9.32 -22.52
C PHE A 14 1.09 -10.55 -21.99
N PHE A 15 1.00 -10.83 -20.69
CA PHE A 15 1.69 -11.99 -20.11
C PHE A 15 1.08 -13.33 -20.52
N GLU A 16 -0.23 -13.40 -20.75
CA GLU A 16 -0.86 -14.58 -21.35
C GLU A 16 -0.25 -14.90 -22.73
N GLN A 17 -0.02 -13.88 -23.56
CA GLN A 17 0.64 -14.02 -24.86
C GLN A 17 2.11 -14.45 -24.75
N GLN A 18 2.78 -14.16 -23.63
CA GLN A 18 4.13 -14.64 -23.31
C GLN A 18 4.15 -16.04 -22.66
N GLY A 19 2.99 -16.72 -22.61
CA GLY A 19 2.85 -18.09 -22.11
C GLY A 19 2.67 -18.20 -20.60
N HIS A 20 2.32 -17.11 -19.91
CA HIS A 20 2.02 -17.15 -18.49
C HIS A 20 0.61 -17.65 -18.23
N THR A 21 0.43 -18.46 -17.19
CA THR A 21 -0.90 -18.79 -16.69
C THR A 21 -1.48 -17.62 -15.92
N ILE A 22 -2.67 -17.17 -16.27
CA ILE A 22 -3.36 -16.11 -15.51
C ILE A 22 -3.96 -16.69 -14.23
N VAL A 23 -3.45 -16.24 -13.09
CA VAL A 23 -3.86 -16.70 -11.76
C VAL A 23 -4.67 -15.62 -11.07
N LYS A 24 -5.80 -16.01 -10.46
CA LYS A 24 -6.63 -15.08 -9.69
C LYS A 24 -5.88 -14.54 -8.49
N SER A 25 -6.18 -13.30 -8.09
CA SER A 25 -5.71 -12.75 -6.82
C SER A 25 -6.07 -13.70 -5.67
N SER A 26 -5.12 -13.95 -4.78
CA SER A 26 -5.45 -14.55 -3.48
C SER A 26 -6.21 -13.53 -2.60
N PRO A 27 -6.86 -13.97 -1.52
CA PRO A 27 -7.42 -13.06 -0.52
C PRO A 27 -6.33 -12.15 0.09
N VAL A 28 -6.72 -10.96 0.53
CA VAL A 28 -5.89 -10.04 1.32
C VAL A 28 -5.48 -10.67 2.66
N VAL A 29 -6.27 -11.64 3.12
CA VAL A 29 -6.01 -12.42 4.33
C VAL A 29 -5.35 -13.76 3.96
N PRO A 30 -4.06 -13.96 4.26
CA PRO A 30 -3.39 -15.24 4.02
C PRO A 30 -4.07 -16.36 4.83
N GLN A 31 -4.42 -17.46 4.15
CA GLN A 31 -5.05 -18.63 4.78
C GLN A 31 -4.04 -19.54 5.47
N ASN A 32 -2.83 -19.69 4.91
CA ASN A 32 -1.84 -20.69 5.33
C ASN A 32 -0.48 -20.09 5.74
N ASP A 33 -0.43 -18.80 6.07
CA ASP A 33 0.80 -18.16 6.57
C ASP A 33 0.49 -17.35 7.84
N PRO A 34 0.78 -17.88 9.04
CA PRO A 34 0.55 -17.19 10.30
C PRO A 34 1.55 -16.05 10.55
N THR A 35 2.67 -16.00 9.81
CA THR A 35 3.68 -14.96 9.94
C THR A 35 3.29 -13.67 9.22
N LEU A 36 2.36 -13.75 8.27
CA LEU A 36 1.95 -12.63 7.43
C LEU A 36 0.61 -12.04 7.89
N MET A 37 0.62 -10.76 8.25
CA MET A 37 -0.58 -10.05 8.68
C MET A 37 -1.59 -9.89 7.54
N PHE A 38 -1.14 -9.42 6.38
CA PHE A 38 -1.92 -9.30 5.16
C PHE A 38 -1.05 -9.63 3.95
N THR A 39 -1.66 -10.09 2.86
CA THR A 39 -1.02 -10.21 1.56
C THR A 39 -0.51 -8.82 1.15
N ASN A 40 0.80 -8.65 1.10
CA ASN A 40 1.47 -7.36 0.86
C ASN A 40 2.16 -7.29 -0.52
N ALA A 41 2.23 -8.43 -1.22
CA ALA A 41 2.81 -8.57 -2.55
C ALA A 41 2.16 -9.70 -3.36
N GLY A 42 2.29 -9.65 -4.68
CA GLY A 42 1.82 -10.67 -5.62
C GLY A 42 2.39 -12.07 -5.35
N MET A 43 3.64 -12.13 -4.93
CA MET A 43 4.38 -13.37 -4.69
C MET A 43 3.88 -14.21 -3.51
N ASN A 44 3.13 -13.63 -2.56
CA ASN A 44 2.82 -14.33 -1.30
C ASN A 44 2.07 -15.65 -1.54
N GLN A 45 1.16 -15.70 -2.53
CA GLN A 45 0.43 -16.92 -2.89
C GLN A 45 1.28 -17.99 -3.62
N PHE A 46 2.50 -17.62 -3.99
CA PHE A 46 3.47 -18.48 -4.69
C PHE A 46 4.71 -18.77 -3.82
N LYS A 47 4.73 -18.35 -2.55
CA LYS A 47 5.86 -18.55 -1.62
C LYS A 47 6.36 -20.00 -1.60
N ALA A 48 5.46 -20.96 -1.40
CA ALA A 48 5.79 -22.39 -1.38
C ALA A 48 6.30 -22.91 -2.73
N VAL A 49 5.88 -22.29 -3.84
CA VAL A 49 6.36 -22.63 -5.19
C VAL A 49 7.80 -22.16 -5.38
N PHE A 50 8.13 -20.93 -4.94
CA PHE A 50 9.51 -20.42 -4.96
C PHE A 50 10.46 -21.24 -4.10
N LEU A 51 9.98 -21.73 -2.94
CA LEU A 51 10.75 -22.61 -2.05
C LEU A 51 10.87 -24.05 -2.58
N GLY A 52 10.11 -24.42 -3.62
CA GLY A 52 10.07 -25.77 -4.18
C GLY A 52 9.25 -26.79 -3.35
N GLU A 53 8.54 -26.31 -2.33
CA GLU A 53 7.65 -27.09 -1.45
C GLU A 53 6.34 -27.47 -2.15
N GLU A 54 5.88 -26.60 -3.05
CA GLU A 54 4.67 -26.80 -3.85
C GLU A 54 5.02 -26.87 -5.35
N LYS A 55 4.41 -27.82 -6.07
CA LYS A 55 4.51 -27.92 -7.53
C LYS A 55 3.22 -27.49 -8.20
N ARG A 56 3.32 -26.60 -9.19
CA ARG A 56 2.21 -26.18 -10.05
C ARG A 56 2.31 -26.86 -11.42
N ALA A 57 1.18 -26.94 -12.13
CA ALA A 57 1.14 -27.46 -13.51
C ALA A 57 1.76 -26.49 -14.54
N TYR A 58 2.09 -25.27 -14.12
CA TYR A 58 2.70 -24.21 -14.92
C TYR A 58 4.01 -23.75 -14.28
N SER A 59 4.95 -23.30 -15.12
CA SER A 59 6.23 -22.70 -14.69
C SER A 59 6.22 -21.17 -14.76
N ARG A 60 5.18 -20.57 -15.35
CA ARG A 60 4.99 -19.12 -15.50
C ARG A 60 3.60 -18.72 -15.03
N ALA A 61 3.48 -17.62 -14.30
CA ALA A 61 2.19 -17.09 -13.88
C ALA A 61 2.14 -15.57 -13.95
N ALA A 62 0.97 -15.00 -14.18
CA ALA A 62 0.73 -13.57 -14.02
C ALA A 62 -0.56 -13.34 -13.22
N SER A 63 -0.58 -12.32 -12.39
CA SER A 63 -1.74 -11.95 -11.56
C SER A 63 -1.81 -10.46 -11.29
N VAL A 64 -3.00 -10.01 -10.88
CA VAL A 64 -3.22 -8.68 -10.31
C VAL A 64 -3.71 -8.89 -8.89
N GLN A 65 -2.77 -8.78 -7.95
CA GLN A 65 -2.98 -9.14 -6.56
C GLN A 65 -3.53 -7.96 -5.76
N LYS A 66 -4.60 -8.22 -4.99
CA LYS A 66 -5.07 -7.35 -3.91
C LYS A 66 -4.04 -7.34 -2.79
N CYS A 67 -3.46 -6.18 -2.50
CA CYS A 67 -2.43 -6.01 -1.48
C CYS A 67 -2.90 -5.06 -0.37
N ALA A 68 -2.47 -5.32 0.86
CA ALA A 68 -2.62 -4.39 1.97
C ALA A 68 -1.30 -4.19 2.74
N ARG A 69 -0.94 -2.93 3.00
CA ARG A 69 0.25 -2.49 3.75
C ARG A 69 -0.16 -1.62 4.94
N ALA A 70 -0.82 -2.25 5.90
CA ALA A 70 -1.33 -1.60 7.12
C ALA A 70 -0.82 -2.26 8.42
N GLY A 71 0.30 -2.98 8.36
CA GLY A 71 0.91 -3.64 9.51
C GLY A 71 2.05 -4.59 9.14
N GLY A 72 2.86 -4.97 10.14
CA GLY A 72 4.07 -5.76 9.94
C GLY A 72 5.22 -4.93 9.36
N LYS A 73 6.15 -5.58 8.63
CA LYS A 73 7.34 -4.97 8.02
C LYS A 73 7.00 -3.86 7.02
N HIS A 74 5.93 -4.03 6.24
CA HIS A 74 5.48 -3.05 5.24
C HIS A 74 4.20 -2.36 5.75
N ASN A 75 4.36 -1.16 6.30
CA ASN A 75 3.27 -0.40 6.89
C ASN A 75 3.28 1.04 6.35
N ASP A 76 2.33 1.33 5.47
CA ASP A 76 2.17 2.64 4.83
C ASP A 76 1.07 3.48 5.47
N LEU A 77 0.45 3.01 6.57
CA LEU A 77 -0.71 3.64 7.20
C LEU A 77 -0.49 5.13 7.49
N GLU A 78 0.72 5.50 7.93
CA GLU A 78 1.06 6.90 8.26
C GLU A 78 1.31 7.79 7.04
N ASN A 79 1.64 7.20 5.89
CA ASN A 79 1.91 7.91 4.64
C ASN A 79 0.64 8.22 3.84
N VAL A 80 -0.44 7.49 4.10
CA VAL A 80 -1.71 7.61 3.38
C VAL A 80 -2.32 9.01 3.54
N GLY A 81 -2.75 9.57 2.42
CA GLY A 81 -3.36 10.90 2.30
C GLY A 81 -2.38 12.06 2.38
N ARG A 82 -1.22 11.89 3.03
CA ARG A 82 -0.14 12.89 3.11
C ARG A 82 0.74 12.90 1.86
N THR A 83 0.96 11.73 1.27
CA THR A 83 1.75 11.57 0.04
C THR A 83 0.86 11.29 -1.18
N ALA A 84 1.38 11.49 -2.38
CA ALA A 84 0.63 11.25 -3.62
C ALA A 84 0.54 9.76 -4.02
N ARG A 85 1.31 8.87 -3.37
CA ARG A 85 1.61 7.52 -3.89
C ARG A 85 1.37 6.35 -2.95
N HIS A 86 1.16 6.57 -1.66
CA HIS A 86 1.01 5.51 -0.65
C HIS A 86 -0.45 5.21 -0.34
N HIS A 87 -0.75 3.92 -0.21
CA HIS A 87 -2.10 3.41 0.03
C HIS A 87 -2.05 2.31 1.10
N THR A 88 -3.13 2.16 1.89
CA THR A 88 -3.27 0.98 2.74
C THR A 88 -3.67 -0.22 1.90
N PHE A 89 -4.50 -0.03 0.88
CA PHE A 89 -4.92 -1.06 -0.07
C PHE A 89 -4.58 -0.64 -1.50
N PHE A 90 -3.97 -1.53 -2.25
CA PHE A 90 -3.61 -1.28 -3.65
C PHE A 90 -3.57 -2.58 -4.46
N GLU A 91 -3.46 -2.47 -5.77
CA GLU A 91 -3.33 -3.62 -6.66
C GLU A 91 -1.91 -3.72 -7.22
N MET A 92 -1.32 -4.90 -7.08
CA MET A 92 0.01 -5.21 -7.61
C MET A 92 -0.10 -6.12 -8.83
N LEU A 93 0.32 -5.61 -9.99
CA LEU A 93 0.45 -6.41 -11.20
C LEU A 93 1.80 -7.13 -11.17
N GLY A 94 1.81 -8.45 -11.32
CA GLY A 94 3.03 -9.24 -11.25
C GLY A 94 3.06 -10.37 -12.25
N ASN A 95 4.22 -10.58 -12.86
CA ASN A 95 4.60 -11.78 -13.58
C ASN A 95 5.63 -12.58 -12.77
N PHE A 96 5.52 -13.90 -12.81
CA PHE A 96 6.32 -14.82 -12.01
C PHE A 96 6.89 -15.93 -12.88
N SER A 97 8.16 -16.28 -12.65
CA SER A 97 8.85 -17.42 -13.24
C SER A 97 9.30 -18.36 -12.14
N PHE A 98 8.91 -19.63 -12.22
CA PHE A 98 9.24 -20.66 -11.24
C PHE A 98 10.32 -21.59 -11.82
N GLY A 99 11.57 -21.11 -11.84
CA GLY A 99 12.69 -21.84 -12.42
C GLY A 99 12.59 -22.05 -13.93
N ASP A 100 12.08 -21.04 -14.65
CA ASP A 100 11.93 -21.04 -16.10
C ASP A 100 12.81 -19.95 -16.74
N TYR A 101 12.26 -18.79 -17.10
CA TYR A 101 13.04 -17.63 -17.55
C TYR A 101 13.63 -16.84 -16.37
N PHE A 102 14.65 -16.01 -16.64
CA PHE A 102 15.33 -15.23 -15.60
C PHE A 102 15.53 -13.76 -16.03
N LYS A 103 16.66 -13.13 -15.66
CA LYS A 103 16.88 -11.68 -15.80
C LYS A 103 16.64 -11.15 -17.21
N LYS A 104 17.18 -11.83 -18.23
CA LYS A 104 17.10 -11.39 -19.62
C LYS A 104 15.66 -11.19 -20.09
N GLU A 105 14.83 -12.22 -19.93
CA GLU A 105 13.44 -12.16 -20.34
C GLU A 105 12.61 -11.29 -19.40
N ALA A 106 12.89 -11.29 -18.08
CA ALA A 106 12.20 -10.43 -17.12
C ALA A 106 12.35 -8.94 -17.47
N ILE A 107 13.59 -8.50 -17.75
CA ILE A 107 13.89 -7.13 -18.18
C ILE A 107 13.23 -6.82 -19.53
N ALA A 108 13.34 -7.73 -20.50
CA ALA A 108 12.76 -7.54 -21.83
C ALA A 108 11.22 -7.40 -21.78
N TYR A 109 10.53 -8.28 -21.04
CA TYR A 109 9.07 -8.22 -20.88
C TYR A 109 8.62 -6.94 -20.18
N ALA A 110 9.30 -6.55 -19.10
CA ALA A 110 8.96 -5.34 -18.37
C ALA A 110 9.14 -4.08 -19.25
N TRP A 111 10.25 -4.03 -19.99
CA TRP A 111 10.55 -2.92 -20.89
C TRP A 111 9.58 -2.84 -22.06
N GLU A 112 9.28 -3.97 -22.72
CA GLU A 112 8.30 -4.03 -23.81
C GLU A 112 6.91 -3.61 -23.33
N PHE A 113 6.47 -4.10 -22.16
CA PHE A 113 5.17 -3.73 -21.63
C PHE A 113 5.08 -2.22 -21.35
N ILE A 114 6.05 -1.63 -20.66
CA ILE A 114 6.05 -0.20 -20.35
C ILE A 114 6.13 0.66 -21.62
N THR A 115 7.07 0.37 -22.51
CA THR A 115 7.40 1.28 -23.62
C THR A 115 6.54 1.05 -24.85
N VAL A 116 6.14 -0.20 -25.11
CA VAL A 116 5.34 -0.56 -26.30
C VAL A 116 3.86 -0.68 -25.94
N GLN A 117 3.50 -1.50 -24.95
CA GLN A 117 2.09 -1.78 -24.64
C GLN A 117 1.40 -0.59 -23.95
N LEU A 118 2.11 0.08 -23.05
CA LEU A 118 1.61 1.28 -22.36
C LEU A 118 2.01 2.59 -23.08
N GLY A 119 3.00 2.55 -23.97
CA GLY A 119 3.44 3.72 -24.73
C GLY A 119 4.14 4.79 -23.88
N ILE A 120 4.76 4.40 -22.76
CA ILE A 120 5.53 5.33 -21.93
C ILE A 120 6.86 5.62 -22.64
N ASP A 121 7.17 6.91 -22.81
CA ASP A 121 8.39 7.36 -23.45
C ASP A 121 9.65 6.86 -22.72
N PRO A 122 10.50 6.04 -23.37
CA PRO A 122 11.77 5.58 -22.83
C PRO A 122 12.70 6.69 -22.33
N GLY A 123 12.64 7.89 -22.94
CA GLY A 123 13.48 9.03 -22.56
C GLY A 123 13.21 9.57 -21.16
N ARG A 124 12.07 9.21 -20.57
CA ARG A 124 11.67 9.59 -19.21
C ARG A 124 12.00 8.52 -18.18
N LEU A 125 12.43 7.34 -18.61
CA LEU A 125 12.64 6.20 -17.73
C LEU A 125 14.07 6.18 -17.19
N TRP A 126 14.17 5.72 -15.94
CA TRP A 126 15.41 5.35 -15.27
C TRP A 126 15.29 3.93 -14.77
N VAL A 127 16.41 3.27 -14.61
CA VAL A 127 16.45 1.94 -14.00
C VAL A 127 17.53 1.89 -12.92
N SER A 128 17.27 1.15 -11.84
CA SER A 128 18.26 0.83 -10.83
C SER A 128 18.55 -0.66 -10.82
N VAL A 129 19.77 -1.05 -10.45
CA VAL A 129 20.20 -2.44 -10.26
C VAL A 129 21.02 -2.54 -8.97
N TYR A 130 21.08 -3.73 -8.39
CA TYR A 130 21.97 -4.00 -7.26
C TYR A 130 23.43 -3.75 -7.64
N GLU A 131 24.20 -3.15 -6.75
CA GLU A 131 25.54 -2.66 -7.05
C GLU A 131 26.51 -3.74 -7.56
N GLU A 132 26.31 -4.98 -7.12
CA GLU A 132 27.09 -6.16 -7.52
C GLU A 132 26.49 -6.94 -8.72
N ASP A 133 25.35 -6.50 -9.27
CA ASP A 133 24.64 -7.20 -10.37
C ASP A 133 25.05 -6.65 -11.76
N ASP A 134 26.25 -7.03 -12.21
CA ASP A 134 26.78 -6.68 -13.53
C ASP A 134 25.95 -7.24 -14.69
N GLU A 135 25.29 -8.38 -14.48
CA GLU A 135 24.44 -9.02 -15.49
C GLU A 135 23.22 -8.17 -15.79
N ALA A 136 22.48 -7.73 -14.76
CA ALA A 136 21.32 -6.86 -14.93
C ALA A 136 21.73 -5.51 -15.57
N PHE A 137 22.85 -4.93 -15.13
CA PHE A 137 23.39 -3.71 -15.73
C PHE A 137 23.63 -3.85 -17.24
N GLY A 138 24.33 -4.92 -17.65
CA GLY A 138 24.63 -5.19 -19.05
C GLY A 138 23.40 -5.49 -19.91
N LEU A 139 22.36 -6.11 -19.33
CA LEU A 139 21.07 -6.33 -20.00
C LEU A 139 20.31 -5.01 -20.23
N TRP A 140 20.27 -4.13 -19.22
CA TRP A 140 19.64 -2.82 -19.36
C TRP A 140 20.30 -1.93 -20.40
N GLN A 141 21.63 -1.98 -20.54
CA GLN A 141 22.36 -1.24 -21.58
C GLN A 141 21.92 -1.58 -23.01
N GLN A 142 21.33 -2.75 -23.21
CA GLN A 142 20.86 -3.23 -24.51
C GLN A 142 19.40 -2.86 -24.78
N MET A 143 18.68 -2.28 -23.82
CA MET A 143 17.25 -1.99 -23.97
C MET A 143 17.01 -0.80 -24.92
N PRO A 144 16.09 -0.96 -25.89
CA PRO A 144 15.87 0.05 -26.92
C PRO A 144 15.31 1.34 -26.31
N GLY A 145 15.94 2.47 -26.60
CA GLY A 145 15.49 3.80 -26.18
C GLY A 145 15.89 4.20 -24.76
N LEU A 146 16.47 3.30 -23.95
CA LEU A 146 17.02 3.69 -22.65
C LEU A 146 18.24 4.58 -22.86
N LEU A 147 18.18 5.82 -22.36
CA LEU A 147 19.25 6.79 -22.58
C LEU A 147 20.53 6.44 -21.79
N PRO A 148 21.72 6.71 -22.34
CA PRO A 148 22.97 6.58 -21.59
C PRO A 148 22.95 7.36 -20.27
N GLY A 149 23.49 6.77 -19.21
CA GLY A 149 23.54 7.38 -17.88
C GLY A 149 22.25 7.26 -17.06
N ARG A 150 21.23 6.53 -17.55
CA ARG A 150 19.96 6.29 -16.83
C ARG A 150 19.90 4.97 -16.05
N ILE A 151 21.03 4.27 -15.92
CA ILE A 151 21.17 3.03 -15.16
C ILE A 151 21.94 3.33 -13.88
N LEU A 152 21.30 3.18 -12.73
CA LEU A 152 21.88 3.43 -11.41
C LEU A 152 22.25 2.11 -10.74
N ARG A 153 23.35 2.13 -9.99
CA ARG A 153 23.75 1.03 -9.11
C ARG A 153 23.49 1.47 -7.68
N LEU A 154 22.61 0.76 -6.97
CA LEU A 154 22.27 1.04 -5.58
C LEU A 154 22.57 -0.17 -4.68
N GLY A 155 22.76 0.09 -3.39
CA GLY A 155 23.13 -0.93 -2.41
C GLY A 155 21.95 -1.77 -1.93
N GLU A 156 22.21 -2.59 -0.90
CA GLU A 156 21.25 -3.58 -0.38
C GLU A 156 19.90 -2.97 0.04
N LYS A 157 19.92 -1.75 0.59
CA LYS A 157 18.71 -1.07 1.07
C LYS A 157 17.66 -0.86 -0.04
N ASP A 158 18.11 -0.60 -1.26
CA ASP A 158 17.25 -0.18 -2.37
C ASP A 158 17.07 -1.30 -3.40
N ASN A 159 18.13 -2.06 -3.71
CA ASN A 159 18.11 -3.07 -4.76
C ASN A 159 18.34 -4.51 -4.27
N PHE A 160 18.05 -4.81 -3.00
CA PHE A 160 17.96 -6.18 -2.50
C PHE A 160 16.62 -6.42 -1.80
N TRP A 161 15.77 -7.22 -2.41
CA TRP A 161 14.41 -7.44 -1.93
C TRP A 161 14.32 -8.68 -1.05
N SER A 162 13.57 -8.59 0.06
CA SER A 162 13.18 -9.77 0.86
C SER A 162 11.71 -9.72 1.29
N MET A 163 11.06 -10.87 1.26
CA MET A 163 9.63 -11.03 1.58
C MET A 163 9.28 -10.58 3.01
N GLY A 164 10.18 -10.84 3.94
CA GLY A 164 10.02 -10.58 5.36
C GLY A 164 11.38 -10.63 6.05
N ASP A 165 11.39 -10.95 7.33
CA ASP A 165 12.64 -11.21 8.06
C ASP A 165 13.29 -12.51 7.58
N THR A 166 12.47 -13.47 7.14
CA THR A 166 12.87 -14.74 6.52
C THR A 166 12.16 -14.97 5.20
N GLY A 167 12.63 -15.94 4.41
CA GLY A 167 11.99 -16.40 3.18
C GLY A 167 12.75 -16.03 1.89
N PRO A 168 12.12 -16.24 0.72
CA PRO A 168 12.72 -15.93 -0.58
C PRO A 168 13.14 -14.47 -0.71
N CYS A 169 14.33 -14.25 -1.27
CA CYS A 169 14.96 -12.94 -1.46
C CYS A 169 15.98 -12.97 -2.61
N GLY A 170 16.48 -11.78 -2.98
CA GLY A 170 17.53 -11.64 -3.98
C GLY A 170 17.72 -10.20 -4.46
N PRO A 171 18.72 -9.96 -5.31
CA PRO A 171 18.89 -8.67 -5.96
C PRO A 171 17.65 -8.34 -6.79
N CYS A 172 17.33 -7.05 -6.88
CA CYS A 172 16.23 -6.58 -7.70
C CYS A 172 16.65 -5.39 -8.56
N SER A 173 15.81 -5.08 -9.55
CA SER A 173 15.97 -3.95 -10.44
C SER A 173 14.66 -3.22 -10.58
N GLU A 174 14.68 -1.90 -10.46
CA GLU A 174 13.46 -1.09 -10.44
C GLU A 174 13.41 -0.11 -11.60
N ILE A 175 12.26 -0.02 -12.25
CA ILE A 175 11.97 0.95 -13.31
C ILE A 175 11.28 2.16 -12.69
N HIS A 176 11.88 3.33 -12.92
CA HIS A 176 11.42 4.61 -12.43
C HIS A 176 11.04 5.52 -13.60
N ILE A 177 10.11 6.44 -13.37
CA ILE A 177 9.76 7.49 -14.31
C ILE A 177 10.08 8.88 -13.76
N ASP A 178 10.69 9.72 -14.57
CA ASP A 178 10.75 11.17 -14.34
C ASP A 178 9.39 11.79 -14.73
N GLN A 179 8.60 12.10 -13.70
CA GLN A 179 7.30 12.73 -13.85
C GLN A 179 7.39 14.22 -14.22
N GLY A 180 8.59 14.82 -14.14
CA GLY A 180 8.86 16.21 -14.50
C GLY A 180 9.21 17.09 -13.30
N GLU A 181 9.86 18.22 -13.59
CA GLU A 181 10.38 19.14 -12.58
C GLU A 181 9.30 19.74 -11.66
N SER A 182 8.06 19.86 -12.13
CA SER A 182 6.94 20.37 -11.34
C SER A 182 6.60 19.51 -10.12
N LEU A 183 7.00 18.23 -10.12
CA LEU A 183 6.86 17.32 -8.97
C LEU A 183 8.17 17.13 -8.20
N GLY A 184 9.21 17.87 -8.57
CA GLY A 184 10.50 17.89 -7.89
C GLY A 184 10.48 18.76 -6.64
N CYS A 185 11.42 18.50 -5.74
CA CYS A 185 11.61 19.32 -4.53
C CYS A 185 12.39 20.63 -4.77
N GLY A 186 12.75 20.94 -6.02
CA GLY A 186 13.53 22.13 -6.39
C GLY A 186 15.01 22.10 -5.97
N ARG A 187 15.45 21.06 -5.25
CA ARG A 187 16.85 20.91 -4.85
C ARG A 187 17.73 20.42 -6.02
N PRO A 188 18.97 20.91 -6.17
CA PRO A 188 19.88 20.47 -7.24
C PRO A 188 20.11 18.97 -7.29
N GLU A 189 20.07 18.30 -6.14
CA GLU A 189 20.27 16.85 -5.97
C GLU A 189 18.99 16.01 -6.18
N CYS A 190 17.89 16.62 -6.67
CA CYS A 190 16.66 15.90 -6.96
C CYS A 190 16.91 14.86 -8.07
N ALA A 191 17.06 13.60 -7.67
CA ALA A 191 17.34 12.44 -8.51
C ALA A 191 16.52 11.23 -8.05
N VAL A 192 16.65 10.10 -8.76
CA VAL A 192 16.08 8.81 -8.31
C VAL A 192 16.58 8.49 -6.90
N GLY A 193 15.68 8.01 -6.03
CA GLY A 193 15.92 7.83 -4.61
C GLY A 193 15.59 9.05 -3.74
N CYS A 194 15.22 10.19 -4.33
CA CYS A 194 14.70 11.33 -3.57
C CYS A 194 13.27 11.06 -3.07
N ASP A 195 12.94 11.50 -1.84
CA ASP A 195 11.62 11.29 -1.23
C ASP A 195 10.45 12.04 -1.89
N CYS A 196 10.75 12.97 -2.82
CA CYS A 196 9.75 13.73 -3.57
C CYS A 196 9.06 12.87 -4.64
N ASP A 197 7.99 13.39 -5.24
CA ASP A 197 7.20 12.62 -6.22
C ASP A 197 7.72 12.68 -7.65
N ARG A 198 8.85 13.36 -7.95
CA ARG A 198 9.39 13.45 -9.31
C ARG A 198 9.80 12.10 -9.91
N TYR A 199 10.61 11.32 -9.18
CA TYR A 199 11.11 10.03 -9.65
C TYR A 199 10.30 8.92 -9.02
N LEU A 200 9.25 8.49 -9.71
CA LEU A 200 8.32 7.49 -9.20
C LEU A 200 8.76 6.09 -9.63
N GLU A 201 8.98 5.21 -8.67
CA GLU A 201 9.14 3.76 -8.89
C GLU A 201 7.82 3.20 -9.45
N LEU A 202 7.86 2.65 -10.66
CA LEU A 202 6.71 2.04 -11.34
C LEU A 202 6.67 0.52 -11.12
N TRP A 203 7.81 -0.15 -11.29
CA TRP A 203 7.88 -1.60 -11.36
C TRP A 203 9.19 -2.12 -10.77
N ASN A 204 9.09 -3.04 -9.82
CA ASN A 204 10.22 -3.76 -9.26
C ASN A 204 10.31 -5.17 -9.86
N LEU A 205 11.50 -5.56 -10.31
CA LEU A 205 11.87 -6.86 -10.86
C LEU A 205 12.83 -7.57 -9.90
N VAL A 206 12.33 -8.54 -9.14
CA VAL A 206 13.10 -9.29 -8.15
C VAL A 206 13.64 -10.57 -8.77
N PHE A 207 14.96 -10.73 -8.71
CA PHE A 207 15.67 -11.91 -9.17
C PHE A 207 15.87 -12.85 -7.98
N MET A 208 14.87 -13.68 -7.70
CA MET A 208 14.90 -14.57 -6.54
C MET A 208 15.98 -15.63 -6.71
N GLN A 209 16.97 -15.55 -5.83
CA GLN A 209 18.16 -16.40 -5.85
C GLN A 209 18.40 -17.08 -4.51
N TYR A 210 17.92 -16.50 -3.41
CA TYR A 210 18.24 -16.95 -2.06
C TYR A 210 16.99 -17.13 -1.20
N ASN A 211 17.12 -17.91 -0.15
CA ASN A 211 16.22 -17.98 0.98
C ASN A 211 16.98 -17.50 2.23
N ARG A 212 16.41 -16.53 2.94
CA ARG A 212 16.95 -15.98 4.18
C ARG A 212 16.38 -16.74 5.38
N ASP A 213 17.26 -17.28 6.22
CA ASP A 213 16.88 -17.92 7.49
C ASP A 213 16.72 -16.92 8.64
N THR A 214 16.36 -17.41 9.83
CA THR A 214 16.14 -16.58 11.04
C THR A 214 17.40 -15.90 11.56
N ASP A 215 18.58 -16.44 11.25
CA ASP A 215 19.88 -15.88 11.67
C ASP A 215 20.44 -14.91 10.62
N GLY A 216 19.72 -14.69 9.52
CA GLY A 216 20.10 -13.83 8.40
C GLY A 216 20.96 -14.52 7.35
N GLY A 217 21.21 -15.83 7.48
CA GLY A 217 21.95 -16.63 6.52
C GLY A 217 21.22 -16.75 5.19
N LEU A 218 21.96 -16.62 4.08
CA LEU A 218 21.44 -16.74 2.72
C LEU A 218 21.79 -18.13 2.15
N THR A 219 20.76 -18.90 1.81
CA THR A 219 20.90 -20.20 1.14
C THR A 219 20.37 -20.12 -0.29
N PRO A 220 21.07 -20.64 -1.31
CA PRO A 220 20.56 -20.61 -2.68
C PRO A 220 19.20 -21.33 -2.81
N LEU A 221 18.26 -20.73 -3.55
CA LEU A 221 17.01 -21.39 -3.91
C LEU A 221 17.28 -22.57 -4.86
N PRO A 222 16.43 -23.62 -4.86
CA PRO A 222 16.61 -24.77 -5.74
C PRO A 222 16.65 -24.39 -7.23
N LYS A 223 15.93 -23.34 -7.60
CA LYS A 223 15.91 -22.78 -8.95
C LYS A 223 15.80 -21.24 -8.88
N PRO A 224 16.71 -20.50 -9.54
CA PRO A 224 16.54 -19.06 -9.72
C PRO A 224 15.19 -18.75 -10.35
N SER A 225 14.51 -17.75 -9.82
CA SER A 225 13.11 -17.47 -10.14
C SER A 225 12.88 -15.97 -10.28
N ILE A 226 11.77 -15.59 -10.91
CA ILE A 226 11.40 -14.18 -11.09
C ILE A 226 10.13 -13.89 -10.32
N ASP A 227 10.16 -12.79 -9.58
CA ASP A 227 9.02 -12.12 -8.99
C ASP A 227 9.03 -10.67 -9.47
N THR A 228 7.87 -10.12 -9.79
CA THR A 228 7.77 -8.71 -10.19
C THR A 228 6.52 -8.08 -9.57
N GLY A 229 6.60 -6.78 -9.31
CA GLY A 229 5.49 -6.03 -8.74
C GLY A 229 5.43 -4.62 -9.29
N MET A 230 4.31 -4.30 -9.94
CA MET A 230 3.99 -2.97 -10.46
C MET A 230 2.72 -2.46 -9.80
N GLY A 231 2.75 -1.25 -9.23
CA GLY A 231 1.58 -0.66 -8.60
C GLY A 231 0.59 -0.12 -9.63
N LEU A 232 -0.63 -0.67 -9.68
CA LEU A 232 -1.65 -0.27 -10.67
C LEU A 232 -1.95 1.23 -10.58
N GLU A 233 -2.15 1.73 -9.37
CA GLU A 233 -2.50 3.12 -9.09
C GLU A 233 -1.43 4.09 -9.59
N ARG A 234 -0.15 3.72 -9.43
CA ARG A 234 0.99 4.53 -9.88
C ARG A 234 1.01 4.63 -11.40
N VAL A 235 0.88 3.50 -12.09
CA VAL A 235 0.88 3.45 -13.56
C VAL A 235 -0.36 4.15 -14.13
N ALA A 236 -1.52 3.98 -13.48
CA ALA A 236 -2.75 4.68 -13.87
C ALA A 236 -2.58 6.20 -13.80
N ALA A 237 -2.02 6.72 -12.71
CA ALA A 237 -1.75 8.17 -12.57
C ALA A 237 -0.84 8.69 -13.69
N VAL A 238 0.24 7.96 -13.98
CA VAL A 238 1.20 8.32 -15.05
C VAL A 238 0.54 8.33 -16.42
N LEU A 239 -0.21 7.28 -16.80
CA LEU A 239 -0.86 7.19 -18.11
C LEU A 239 -2.04 8.15 -18.28
N GLN A 240 -2.62 8.57 -17.16
CA GLN A 240 -3.67 9.58 -17.11
C GLN A 240 -3.12 11.01 -16.93
N GLN A 241 -1.79 11.15 -16.83
CA GLN A 241 -1.08 12.42 -16.72
C GLN A 241 -1.57 13.27 -15.54
N VAL A 242 -1.84 12.61 -14.41
CA VAL A 242 -2.25 13.26 -13.17
C VAL A 242 -1.15 13.15 -12.10
N PRO A 243 -0.97 14.17 -11.25
CA PRO A 243 0.20 14.25 -10.36
C PRO A 243 0.13 13.32 -9.15
N SER A 244 -1.03 12.70 -8.90
CA SER A 244 -1.28 11.87 -7.73
C SER A 244 -2.11 10.64 -8.08
N ASN A 245 -1.85 9.55 -7.38
CA ASN A 245 -2.65 8.32 -7.50
C ASN A 245 -4.14 8.61 -7.25
N TYR A 246 -4.44 9.52 -6.32
CA TYR A 246 -5.80 9.91 -5.95
C TYR A 246 -6.54 10.68 -7.06
N ASP A 247 -5.81 11.20 -8.05
CA ASP A 247 -6.39 11.95 -9.15
C ASP A 247 -6.80 11.04 -10.32
N SER A 248 -6.47 9.75 -10.23
CA SER A 248 -6.80 8.74 -11.26
C SER A 248 -8.26 8.31 -11.23
N ASP A 249 -8.71 7.69 -12.32
CA ASP A 249 -10.03 7.07 -12.47
C ASP A 249 -10.39 6.07 -11.34
N LEU A 250 -9.39 5.50 -10.65
CA LEU A 250 -9.58 4.62 -9.50
C LEU A 250 -10.13 5.35 -8.27
N PHE A 251 -9.79 6.61 -8.06
CA PHE A 251 -10.16 7.34 -6.84
C PHE A 251 -11.21 8.41 -7.07
N GLN A 252 -11.29 8.95 -8.28
CA GLN A 252 -12.22 10.03 -8.62
C GLN A 252 -13.70 9.73 -8.27
N PRO A 253 -14.25 8.52 -8.48
CA PRO A 253 -15.61 8.19 -8.02
C PRO A 253 -15.78 8.27 -6.49
N LEU A 254 -14.78 7.81 -5.73
CA LEU A 254 -14.79 7.84 -4.27
C LEU A 254 -14.67 9.28 -3.76
N ILE A 255 -13.74 10.06 -4.32
CA ILE A 255 -13.54 11.47 -3.99
C ILE A 255 -14.86 12.24 -4.19
N ARG A 256 -15.51 12.11 -5.36
CA ARG A 256 -16.79 12.77 -5.61
C ARG A 256 -17.89 12.38 -4.62
N SER A 257 -17.93 11.11 -4.21
CA SER A 257 -18.87 10.65 -3.17
C SER A 257 -18.59 11.34 -1.83
N ILE A 258 -17.32 11.45 -1.44
CA ILE A 258 -16.90 12.11 -0.19
C ILE A 258 -17.18 13.61 -0.25
N GLU A 259 -16.93 14.29 -1.37
CA GLU A 259 -17.29 15.69 -1.58
C GLU A 259 -18.80 15.90 -1.46
N ALA A 260 -19.60 15.01 -2.06
CA ALA A 260 -21.06 15.08 -1.98
C ALA A 260 -21.59 14.93 -0.54
N ILE A 261 -20.93 14.10 0.28
CA ILE A 261 -21.27 13.88 1.69
C ILE A 261 -20.81 15.06 2.56
N SER A 262 -19.55 15.47 2.44
CA SER A 262 -18.90 16.50 3.27
C SER A 262 -19.26 17.93 2.89
N LYS A 263 -19.68 18.16 1.63
CA LYS A 263 -19.78 19.50 1.01
C LYS A 263 -18.46 20.27 0.97
N LYS A 264 -17.33 19.59 1.12
CA LYS A 264 -15.98 20.14 0.93
C LYS A 264 -15.46 19.69 -0.44
N SER A 265 -14.73 20.56 -1.13
CA SER A 265 -14.17 20.26 -2.45
C SER A 265 -12.72 19.81 -2.36
N TYR A 266 -12.36 18.79 -3.12
CA TYR A 266 -11.00 18.35 -3.32
C TYR A 266 -10.23 19.37 -4.18
N GLY A 267 -8.99 19.67 -3.81
CA GLY A 267 -8.17 20.75 -4.33
C GLY A 267 -8.44 22.13 -3.71
N SER A 268 -9.42 22.26 -2.79
CA SER A 268 -9.74 23.55 -2.17
C SER A 268 -8.84 23.93 -0.99
N SER A 269 -8.28 22.93 -0.30
CA SER A 269 -7.42 23.08 0.87
C SER A 269 -6.59 21.82 1.06
N ALA A 270 -5.31 21.98 1.40
CA ALA A 270 -4.43 20.85 1.67
C ALA A 270 -4.98 19.93 2.78
N ASP A 271 -5.59 20.50 3.83
CA ASP A 271 -6.15 19.73 4.95
C ASP A 271 -7.40 18.93 4.54
N HIS A 272 -8.24 19.53 3.68
CA HIS A 272 -9.38 18.82 3.11
C HIS A 272 -8.90 17.68 2.21
N ASP A 273 -7.88 17.93 1.39
CA ASP A 273 -7.34 16.93 0.45
C ASP A 273 -6.79 15.72 1.19
N VAL A 274 -6.01 15.95 2.25
CA VAL A 274 -5.50 14.85 3.11
C VAL A 274 -6.68 14.03 3.63
N SER A 275 -7.71 14.67 4.18
CA SER A 275 -8.85 13.96 4.76
C SER A 275 -9.67 13.19 3.73
N ILE A 276 -9.92 13.79 2.56
CA ILE A 276 -10.63 13.14 1.45
C ILE A 276 -9.83 11.93 0.95
N ARG A 277 -8.51 12.06 0.78
CA ARG A 277 -7.63 10.97 0.35
C ARG A 277 -7.58 9.82 1.35
N VAL A 278 -7.44 10.12 2.65
CA VAL A 278 -7.46 9.10 3.72
C VAL A 278 -8.78 8.32 3.69
N ILE A 279 -9.92 9.01 3.60
CA ILE A 279 -11.23 8.34 3.55
C ILE A 279 -11.35 7.46 2.31
N ALA A 280 -10.93 7.96 1.14
CA ALA A 280 -11.02 7.22 -0.12
C ALA A 280 -10.18 5.93 -0.09
N ASP A 281 -8.95 6.00 0.39
CA ASP A 281 -8.08 4.84 0.57
C ASP A 281 -8.62 3.84 1.61
N HIS A 282 -8.92 4.33 2.81
CA HIS A 282 -9.33 3.46 3.92
C HIS A 282 -10.67 2.77 3.67
N THR A 283 -11.56 3.39 2.89
CA THR A 283 -12.80 2.76 2.44
C THR A 283 -12.50 1.54 1.56
N ARG A 284 -11.52 1.62 0.64
CA ARG A 284 -11.10 0.47 -0.19
C ARG A 284 -10.57 -0.65 0.71
N ALA A 285 -9.65 -0.34 1.62
CA ALA A 285 -9.11 -1.32 2.54
C ALA A 285 -10.19 -1.99 3.40
N ALA A 286 -11.10 -1.20 3.98
CA ALA A 286 -12.20 -1.74 4.79
C ALA A 286 -13.11 -2.68 3.98
N ALA A 287 -13.50 -2.29 2.76
CA ALA A 287 -14.35 -3.11 1.92
C ALA A 287 -13.72 -4.46 1.59
N PHE A 288 -12.46 -4.48 1.16
CA PHE A 288 -11.76 -5.71 0.79
C PHE A 288 -11.41 -6.59 1.99
N LEU A 289 -10.99 -6.01 3.12
CA LEU A 289 -10.71 -6.77 4.33
C LEU A 289 -11.97 -7.47 4.86
N ILE A 290 -13.11 -6.78 4.86
CA ILE A 290 -14.38 -7.37 5.31
C ILE A 290 -14.88 -8.41 4.31
N ALA A 291 -14.73 -8.17 3.00
CA ALA A 291 -15.06 -9.14 1.96
C ALA A 291 -14.27 -10.46 2.13
N ASP A 292 -13.02 -10.37 2.58
CA ASP A 292 -12.14 -11.52 2.85
C ASP A 292 -12.26 -12.05 4.30
N GLY A 293 -13.31 -11.64 5.03
CA GLY A 293 -13.71 -12.23 6.32
C GLY A 293 -13.13 -11.58 7.58
N VAL A 294 -12.45 -10.43 7.47
CA VAL A 294 -11.98 -9.69 8.65
C VAL A 294 -13.14 -8.88 9.24
N LEU A 295 -13.37 -9.03 10.54
CA LEU A 295 -14.32 -8.20 11.29
C LEU A 295 -13.59 -7.28 12.27
N PRO A 296 -14.10 -6.05 12.53
CA PRO A 296 -13.53 -5.16 13.53
C PRO A 296 -13.45 -5.84 14.90
N SER A 297 -12.27 -5.83 15.52
CA SER A 297 -12.02 -6.41 16.84
C SER A 297 -10.92 -5.65 17.59
N ASN A 298 -10.56 -6.07 18.80
CA ASN A 298 -9.48 -5.48 19.59
C ASN A 298 -8.13 -6.18 19.40
N GLU A 299 -8.04 -7.22 18.57
CA GLU A 299 -6.79 -7.99 18.39
C GLU A 299 -6.54 -8.37 16.92
N GLY A 300 -5.27 -8.61 16.59
CA GLY A 300 -4.84 -9.13 15.29
C GLY A 300 -5.32 -8.30 14.09
N ARG A 301 -5.76 -9.00 13.03
CA ARG A 301 -6.24 -8.39 11.78
C ARG A 301 -7.47 -7.51 12.00
N GLY A 302 -8.36 -7.92 12.91
CA GLY A 302 -9.58 -7.17 13.23
C GLY A 302 -9.29 -5.84 13.93
N TYR A 303 -8.23 -5.77 14.74
CA TYR A 303 -7.75 -4.50 15.29
C TYR A 303 -7.22 -3.57 14.20
N VAL A 304 -6.45 -4.07 13.24
CA VAL A 304 -5.97 -3.24 12.12
C VAL A 304 -7.13 -2.67 11.31
N LEU A 305 -8.12 -3.50 10.96
CA LEU A 305 -9.34 -3.04 10.29
C LEU A 305 -10.04 -1.95 11.11
N ARG A 306 -10.22 -2.17 12.42
CA ARG A 306 -10.79 -1.17 13.33
C ARG A 306 -10.00 0.15 13.30
N ARG A 307 -8.66 0.11 13.31
CA ARG A 307 -7.81 1.31 13.22
C ARG A 307 -8.04 2.09 11.92
N ILE A 308 -8.01 1.39 10.78
CA ILE A 308 -8.26 1.97 9.45
C ILE A 308 -9.63 2.67 9.44
N MET A 309 -10.68 1.97 9.89
CA MET A 309 -12.03 2.53 9.89
C MET A 309 -12.15 3.75 10.81
N ARG A 310 -11.62 3.68 12.05
CA ARG A 310 -11.69 4.80 13.01
C ARG A 310 -10.88 6.02 12.57
N ARG A 311 -9.74 5.80 11.90
CA ARG A 311 -8.97 6.89 11.27
C ARG A 311 -9.77 7.57 10.16
N ALA A 312 -10.44 6.80 9.30
CA ALA A 312 -11.33 7.36 8.28
C ALA A 312 -12.51 8.15 8.90
N MET A 313 -13.12 7.65 9.99
CA MET A 313 -14.18 8.37 10.71
C MET A 313 -13.68 9.69 11.32
N ARG A 314 -12.46 9.72 11.85
CA ARG A 314 -11.82 10.94 12.36
C ARG A 314 -11.59 11.96 11.24
N HIS A 315 -11.10 11.54 10.08
CA HIS A 315 -11.00 12.42 8.93
C HIS A 315 -12.38 12.88 8.42
N GLY A 316 -13.42 12.06 8.57
CA GLY A 316 -14.80 12.49 8.35
C GLY A 316 -15.21 13.65 9.26
N LYS A 317 -14.83 13.61 10.55
CA LYS A 317 -15.06 14.72 11.49
C LYS A 317 -14.31 16.00 11.10
N LEU A 318 -13.07 15.89 10.60
CA LEU A 318 -12.31 17.04 10.10
C LEU A 318 -12.96 17.69 8.87
N LEU A 319 -13.81 16.94 8.15
CA LEU A 319 -14.62 17.43 7.03
C LEU A 319 -16.05 17.82 7.44
N ASP A 320 -16.33 18.00 8.73
CA ASP A 320 -17.64 18.32 9.31
C ASP A 320 -18.73 17.23 9.09
N ILE A 321 -18.34 15.98 8.81
CA ILE A 321 -19.30 14.88 8.64
C ILE A 321 -19.74 14.36 10.02
N ASN A 322 -20.99 14.64 10.38
CA ASN A 322 -21.53 14.33 11.71
C ASN A 322 -22.42 13.09 11.81
N LYS A 323 -22.56 12.32 10.73
CA LYS A 323 -23.37 11.10 10.65
C LYS A 323 -22.55 9.94 10.08
N PRO A 324 -22.94 8.67 10.30
CA PRO A 324 -22.32 7.54 9.62
C PRO A 324 -22.34 7.73 8.11
N PHE A 325 -21.23 7.45 7.44
CA PHE A 325 -21.03 7.69 6.02
C PHE A 325 -20.15 6.64 5.33
N LEU A 326 -19.26 5.94 6.04
CA LEU A 326 -18.36 4.96 5.42
C LEU A 326 -19.11 3.79 4.80
N HIS A 327 -20.25 3.39 5.38
CA HIS A 327 -21.11 2.36 4.78
C HIS A 327 -21.58 2.74 3.36
N THR A 328 -21.72 4.03 3.05
CA THR A 328 -22.06 4.52 1.70
C THR A 328 -20.84 4.51 0.78
N THR A 329 -19.66 4.91 1.28
CA THR A 329 -18.45 4.94 0.46
C THR A 329 -17.97 3.52 0.10
N VAL A 330 -18.15 2.51 0.97
CA VAL A 330 -17.82 1.11 0.62
C VAL A 330 -18.70 0.55 -0.49
N THR A 331 -19.95 1.01 -0.63
CA THR A 331 -20.81 0.65 -1.76
C THR A 331 -20.26 1.18 -3.08
N VAL A 332 -19.69 2.38 -3.08
CA VAL A 332 -19.02 2.94 -4.27
C VAL A 332 -17.82 2.07 -4.66
N VAL A 333 -17.03 1.59 -3.70
CA VAL A 333 -15.93 0.65 -3.97
C VAL A 333 -16.44 -0.62 -4.63
N ALA A 334 -17.50 -1.22 -4.09
CA ALA A 334 -18.05 -2.47 -4.60
C ALA A 334 -18.59 -2.35 -6.03
N GLU A 335 -19.28 -1.24 -6.34
CA GLU A 335 -19.76 -0.96 -7.70
C GLU A 335 -18.62 -0.71 -8.68
N GLN A 336 -17.59 0.03 -8.26
CA GLN A 336 -16.43 0.30 -9.10
C GLN A 336 -15.61 -0.96 -9.42
N MET A 337 -15.56 -1.90 -8.47
CA MET A 337 -14.76 -3.12 -8.58
C MET A 337 -15.53 -4.34 -9.10
N ARG A 338 -16.82 -4.18 -9.43
CA ARG A 338 -17.75 -5.30 -9.73
C ARG A 338 -17.27 -6.27 -10.80
N ASP A 339 -16.59 -5.77 -11.84
CA ASP A 339 -16.17 -6.58 -12.98
C ASP A 339 -14.85 -7.31 -12.72
N VAL A 340 -14.05 -6.82 -11.77
CA VAL A 340 -12.73 -7.37 -11.42
C VAL A 340 -12.83 -8.29 -10.20
N TYR A 341 -13.58 -7.86 -9.18
CA TYR A 341 -13.74 -8.53 -7.90
C TYR A 341 -15.24 -8.66 -7.54
N PRO A 342 -16.01 -9.48 -8.30
CA PRO A 342 -17.45 -9.64 -8.10
C PRO A 342 -17.82 -10.19 -6.71
N GLU A 343 -16.88 -10.83 -6.01
CA GLU A 343 -17.05 -11.23 -4.61
C GLU A 343 -17.31 -10.05 -3.66
N VAL A 344 -16.76 -8.85 -3.92
CA VAL A 344 -16.97 -7.67 -3.07
C VAL A 344 -18.41 -7.18 -3.20
N LEU A 345 -18.91 -7.09 -4.44
CA LEU A 345 -20.30 -6.72 -4.69
C LEU A 345 -21.29 -7.73 -4.11
N ARG A 346 -21.01 -9.05 -4.23
CA ARG A 346 -21.86 -10.09 -3.64
C ARG A 346 -21.96 -10.01 -2.12
N SER A 347 -20.92 -9.47 -1.46
CA SER A 347 -20.87 -9.32 0.00
C SER A 347 -21.25 -7.92 0.47
N ILE A 348 -21.73 -7.03 -0.39
CA ILE A 348 -21.87 -5.60 -0.05
C ILE A 348 -22.80 -5.35 1.14
N ASP A 349 -23.92 -6.07 1.26
CA ASP A 349 -24.84 -5.89 2.39
C ASP A 349 -24.17 -6.24 3.73
N PHE A 350 -23.36 -7.29 3.75
CA PHE A 350 -22.58 -7.67 4.92
C PHE A 350 -21.50 -6.63 5.24
N ILE A 351 -20.75 -6.19 4.22
CA ILE A 351 -19.70 -5.19 4.36
C ILE A 351 -20.28 -3.87 4.90
N ALA A 352 -21.32 -3.34 4.26
CA ALA A 352 -21.98 -2.10 4.67
C ALA A 352 -22.53 -2.18 6.10
N LYS A 353 -23.13 -3.31 6.48
CA LYS A 353 -23.62 -3.52 7.86
C LYS A 353 -22.49 -3.58 8.89
N ALA A 354 -21.41 -4.30 8.61
CA ALA A 354 -20.25 -4.37 9.50
C ALA A 354 -19.61 -2.99 9.69
N VAL A 355 -19.49 -2.21 8.59
CA VAL A 355 -18.99 -0.84 8.63
C VAL A 355 -19.90 0.07 9.45
N LEU A 356 -21.20 0.05 9.18
CA LEU A 356 -22.18 0.88 9.88
C LEU A 356 -22.18 0.61 11.39
N ASN A 357 -22.12 -0.66 11.80
CA ASN A 357 -22.08 -1.03 13.22
C ASN A 357 -20.86 -0.44 13.94
N GLU A 358 -19.68 -0.53 13.34
CA GLU A 358 -18.44 0.04 13.92
C GLU A 358 -18.49 1.58 13.91
N GLU A 359 -19.02 2.22 12.86
CA GLU A 359 -19.22 3.68 12.80
C GLU A 359 -20.14 4.17 13.93
N GLN A 360 -21.28 3.50 14.14
CA GLN A 360 -22.21 3.86 15.20
C GLN A 360 -21.60 3.69 16.59
N ALA A 361 -20.82 2.63 16.80
CA ALA A 361 -20.12 2.40 18.05
C ALA A 361 -19.12 3.53 18.32
N PHE A 362 -18.28 3.89 17.35
CA PHE A 362 -17.21 4.86 17.56
C PHE A 362 -17.68 6.31 17.57
N ILE A 363 -18.69 6.69 16.77
CA ILE A 363 -19.23 8.06 16.76
C ILE A 363 -19.66 8.50 18.16
N SER A 364 -20.23 7.58 18.95
CA SER A 364 -20.70 7.87 20.31
C SER A 364 -19.57 8.27 21.27
N THR A 365 -18.34 7.79 21.04
CA THR A 365 -17.18 8.06 21.91
C THR A 365 -16.18 9.03 21.31
N LEU A 366 -16.19 9.21 19.97
CA LEU A 366 -15.25 10.05 19.24
C LEU A 366 -15.24 11.49 19.72
N GLU A 367 -16.40 12.12 19.87
CA GLU A 367 -16.49 13.52 20.31
C GLU A 367 -15.97 13.72 21.74
N SER A 368 -16.33 12.81 22.64
CA SER A 368 -15.84 12.84 24.02
C SER A 368 -14.34 12.62 24.11
N GLY A 369 -13.80 11.68 23.33
CA GLY A 369 -12.37 11.40 23.29
C GLY A 369 -11.56 12.55 22.69
N LEU A 370 -12.05 13.19 21.62
CA LEU A 370 -11.41 14.37 21.01
C LEU A 370 -11.36 15.54 21.99
N ARG A 371 -12.44 15.77 22.75
CA ARG A 371 -12.45 16.81 23.78
C ARG A 371 -11.41 16.55 24.87
N ILE A 372 -11.35 15.33 25.41
CA ILE A 372 -10.37 14.96 26.44
C ILE A 372 -8.95 15.13 25.94
N LEU A 373 -8.69 14.69 24.71
CA LEU A 373 -7.37 14.83 24.10
C LEU A 373 -7.02 16.31 23.89
N SER A 374 -7.97 17.13 23.44
CA SER A 374 -7.78 18.57 23.29
C SER A 374 -7.46 19.27 24.62
N ASP A 375 -8.22 18.96 25.68
CA ASP A 375 -8.02 19.53 27.02
C ASP A 375 -6.64 19.16 27.57
N GLU A 376 -6.23 17.90 27.41
CA GLU A 376 -4.91 17.42 27.82
C GLU A 376 -3.78 18.13 27.05
N MET A 377 -3.90 18.22 25.72
CA MET A 377 -2.90 18.91 24.90
C MET A 377 -2.77 20.40 25.26
N ALA A 378 -3.88 21.08 25.57
CA ALA A 378 -3.87 22.46 26.02
C ALA A 378 -3.17 22.62 27.38
N SER A 379 -3.45 21.70 28.32
CA SER A 379 -2.79 21.64 29.62
C SER A 379 -1.27 21.46 29.48
N LEU A 380 -0.82 20.50 28.66
CA LEU A 380 0.60 20.22 28.43
C LEU A 380 1.34 21.42 27.81
N LYS A 381 0.73 22.07 26.79
CA LYS A 381 1.29 23.27 26.17
C LYS A 381 1.46 24.41 27.17
N SER A 382 0.50 24.58 28.09
CA SER A 382 0.59 25.59 29.15
C SER A 382 1.65 25.27 30.21
N GLY A 383 1.88 23.98 30.48
CA GLY A 383 2.86 23.49 31.47
C GLY A 383 4.26 23.26 30.92
N GLY A 384 4.50 23.47 29.62
CA GLY A 384 5.80 23.26 28.97
C GLY A 384 6.17 21.80 28.72
N ALA A 385 5.22 20.87 28.86
CA ALA A 385 5.42 19.45 28.57
C ALA A 385 5.15 19.15 27.08
N GLN A 386 5.93 18.25 26.50
CA GLN A 386 5.83 17.88 25.07
C GLN A 386 5.23 16.50 24.82
N ARG A 387 4.85 15.76 25.87
CA ARG A 387 4.43 14.36 25.76
C ARG A 387 3.13 14.11 26.51
N ILE A 388 2.18 13.48 25.83
CA ILE A 388 0.92 13.03 26.41
C ILE A 388 1.18 11.81 27.31
N PRO A 389 0.77 11.86 28.60
CA PRO A 389 0.97 10.77 29.55
C PRO A 389 0.37 9.44 29.07
N GLY A 390 1.07 8.33 29.35
CA GLY A 390 0.68 7.01 28.88
C GLY A 390 -0.63 6.49 29.47
N ASP A 391 -0.98 6.92 30.68
CA ASP A 391 -2.27 6.67 31.33
C ASP A 391 -3.42 7.41 30.63
N THR A 392 -3.19 8.64 30.15
CA THR A 392 -4.15 9.36 29.31
C THR A 392 -4.34 8.67 27.96
N VAL A 393 -3.24 8.25 27.31
CA VAL A 393 -3.30 7.46 26.07
C VAL A 393 -4.05 6.15 26.29
N PHE A 394 -3.79 5.47 27.41
CA PHE A 394 -4.46 4.23 27.79
C PHE A 394 -5.95 4.45 28.06
N LYS A 395 -6.34 5.53 28.74
CA LYS A 395 -7.75 5.90 28.95
C LYS A 395 -8.47 6.16 27.64
N LEU A 396 -7.84 6.89 26.71
CA LEU A 396 -8.37 7.12 25.37
C LEU A 396 -8.58 5.79 24.62
N TYR A 397 -7.62 4.89 24.72
CA TYR A 397 -7.69 3.55 24.13
C TYR A 397 -8.78 2.67 24.74
N ASP A 398 -8.77 2.49 26.07
CA ASP A 398 -9.63 1.55 26.78
C ASP A 398 -11.08 2.04 26.89
N THR A 399 -11.26 3.31 27.28
CA THR A 399 -12.59 3.86 27.57
C THR A 399 -13.27 4.44 26.34
N TYR A 400 -12.52 5.15 25.49
CA TYR A 400 -13.08 5.86 24.32
C TYR A 400 -12.81 5.12 23.01
N GLY A 401 -12.01 4.05 23.05
CA GLY A 401 -11.69 3.22 21.89
C GLY A 401 -10.79 3.93 20.88
N PHE A 402 -10.02 4.94 21.27
CA PHE A 402 -9.08 5.60 20.37
C PHE A 402 -7.87 4.69 20.14
N PRO A 403 -7.61 4.26 18.90
CA PRO A 403 -6.35 3.61 18.61
C PRO A 403 -5.17 4.48 19.04
N VAL A 404 -4.11 3.84 19.54
CA VAL A 404 -2.88 4.54 19.95
C VAL A 404 -2.33 5.40 18.81
N ASP A 405 -2.36 4.88 17.58
CA ASP A 405 -1.87 5.60 16.40
C ASP A 405 -2.75 6.81 16.06
N LEU A 406 -4.07 6.73 16.31
CA LEU A 406 -4.97 7.87 16.14
C LEU A 406 -4.61 8.99 17.14
N THR A 407 -4.34 8.62 18.40
CA THR A 407 -3.89 9.57 19.41
C THR A 407 -2.53 10.16 19.04
N ARG A 408 -1.62 9.34 18.50
CA ARG A 408 -0.30 9.79 18.01
C ARG A 408 -0.43 10.79 16.86
N ASP A 409 -1.28 10.50 15.88
CA ASP A 409 -1.54 11.38 14.73
C ASP A 409 -2.03 12.76 15.19
N ILE A 410 -3.02 12.78 16.09
CA ILE A 410 -3.59 14.04 16.61
C ILE A 410 -2.54 14.81 17.43
N ALA A 411 -1.74 14.12 18.24
CA ALA A 411 -0.67 14.75 19.02
C ALA A 411 0.40 15.37 18.10
N ALA A 412 0.83 14.64 17.06
CA ALA A 412 1.87 15.08 16.14
C ALA A 412 1.46 16.34 15.35
N GLU A 413 0.20 16.45 14.93
CA GLU A 413 -0.36 17.66 14.30
C GLU A 413 -0.27 18.90 15.20
N GLN A 414 -0.20 18.69 16.51
CA GLN A 414 -0.07 19.74 17.52
C GLN A 414 1.37 19.94 18.02
N GLY A 415 2.34 19.24 17.44
CA GLY A 415 3.75 19.26 17.84
C GLY A 415 4.03 18.53 19.16
N LEU A 416 3.20 17.55 19.53
CA LEU A 416 3.31 16.76 20.75
C LEU A 416 3.61 15.28 20.44
N GLU A 417 4.27 14.62 21.38
CA GLU A 417 4.51 13.17 21.38
C GLU A 417 3.55 12.44 22.32
N ILE A 418 3.52 11.11 22.23
CA ILE A 418 2.80 10.25 23.18
C ILE A 418 3.79 9.39 23.98
N ASP A 419 3.49 9.12 25.24
CA ASP A 419 4.26 8.18 26.05
C ASP A 419 3.85 6.72 25.76
N VAL A 420 4.51 6.14 24.75
CA VAL A 420 4.28 4.75 24.34
C VAL A 420 4.65 3.76 25.46
N GLN A 421 5.75 4.02 26.19
CA GLN A 421 6.20 3.14 27.26
C GLN A 421 5.21 3.15 28.43
N GLY A 422 4.72 4.33 28.82
CA GLY A 422 3.68 4.47 29.84
C GLY A 422 2.37 3.80 29.42
N PHE A 423 1.98 3.93 28.15
CA PHE A 423 0.81 3.24 27.62
C PHE A 423 0.96 1.71 27.69
N GLU A 424 2.11 1.17 27.26
CA GLU A 424 2.40 -0.27 27.33
C GLU A 424 2.40 -0.78 28.77
N ALA A 425 2.98 -0.02 29.71
CA ALA A 425 2.94 -0.35 31.13
C ALA A 425 1.50 -0.40 31.66
N ALA A 426 0.64 0.54 31.27
CA ALA A 426 -0.78 0.55 31.64
C ALA A 426 -1.55 -0.65 31.04
N MET A 427 -1.30 -0.98 29.77
CA MET A 427 -1.83 -2.18 29.12
C MET A 427 -1.43 -3.47 29.85
N GLN A 428 -0.16 -3.60 30.24
CA GLN A 428 0.33 -4.76 30.98
C GLN A 428 -0.26 -4.84 32.40
N ALA A 429 -0.46 -3.71 33.06
CA ALA A 429 -1.12 -3.65 34.35
C ALA A 429 -2.60 -4.08 34.25
N GLN A 430 -3.31 -3.70 33.19
CA GLN A 430 -4.69 -4.13 32.95
C GLN A 430 -4.78 -5.63 32.66
N LYS A 431 -3.88 -6.19 31.84
CA LYS A 431 -3.86 -7.64 31.55
C LYS A 431 -3.59 -8.52 32.78
N LYS A 432 -2.96 -7.98 33.81
CA LYS A 432 -2.66 -8.67 35.08
C LYS A 432 -3.79 -8.56 36.11
N ARG A 433 -4.77 -7.69 35.90
CA ARG A 433 -5.98 -7.56 36.73
C ARG A 433 -7.07 -8.45 36.16
#